data_AF-A0A2R6XQY6-F1
#
_entry.id   AF-A0A2R6XQY6-F1
#
_cell.length_a   1.000
_cell.length_b   1.000
_cell.length_c   1.000
_cell.angle_alpha   90.00
_cell.angle_beta   90.00
_cell.angle_gamma   90.00
#
_symmetry.space_group_name_H-M   'P 1'
#
loop_
_entity.id
_entity.type
_entity.pdbx_description
1 polymer ?
#
loop_
_entity_poly.entity_id
_entity_poly.type
_entity_poly.pdbx_seq_one_letter_code
_entity_poly.pdbx_strand_id
1 'polypeptide(L)'
;MTRTNGTNGNVEFGSGDEVLPLASVLPRVLVVSRRTVRKNKFVDFVGEYHLDLVVSYGAVPVIVPRVSGLHSLLDSFEPIHGVLLCEGEDIDPSLYESDLSHLSPEEIAKIKKAHSSDTQIDKDKDSIELQLARRCLERNIPYLGICRGSQVLNVACGGSLYQDVETELSSKNGVEVHHINYDNYDGHRHPVNVIEGTPLHEWFAESLKKSSTGSELFVNSYHHQGVKRLATRFQPMAHAPDGLIEAFYDPAVCDPEEGKFIVGLQFHPERMRHEHDIPIESQTSEELMQESIFDYPECPRIYQEFVKAVVAYQKKLLSTGKEKINRKFDAAVMERQRMQIVRSFSLAKIIYEEEHLRSPHSVHGGQHALAALRHGAVPNQSEQELELGARFLQSNTALNSKQVKFLHEMGATVRNSSLFLEKMQLNERKEAEARKMMEGMQEQELQEFIDFYKMMVDAASTVLQQKRSFKRNF
;
A
#
# COMPACT_ATOMS: atom_id res chain seq x y z
N MET A 1 -63.72 -13.97 10.18
CA MET A 1 -63.53 -12.65 10.81
C MET A 1 -63.17 -12.88 12.27
N THR A 2 -61.88 -12.94 12.56
CA THR A 2 -61.36 -13.13 13.92
C THR A 2 -60.06 -12.34 14.04
N ARG A 3 -60.00 -11.57 15.12
CA ARG A 3 -59.08 -10.49 15.47
C ARG A 3 -57.60 -10.90 15.44
N THR A 4 -56.79 -10.01 14.88
CA THR A 4 -55.33 -9.96 15.03
C THR A 4 -54.96 -9.43 16.42
N ASN A 5 -54.24 -10.24 17.20
CA ASN A 5 -53.56 -9.78 18.41
C ASN A 5 -52.19 -9.23 18.02
N GLY A 6 -51.96 -7.95 18.32
CA GLY A 6 -50.64 -7.35 18.34
C GLY A 6 -49.93 -7.67 19.65
N THR A 7 -48.66 -8.05 19.55
CA THR A 7 -47.72 -8.05 20.67
C THR A 7 -46.45 -7.37 20.21
N ASN A 8 -46.26 -6.13 20.69
CA ASN A 8 -45.02 -5.38 20.64
C ASN A 8 -43.95 -6.15 21.42
N GLY A 9 -42.90 -6.61 20.73
CA GLY A 9 -41.66 -7.04 21.34
C GLY A 9 -40.64 -5.92 21.24
N ASN A 10 -40.45 -5.18 22.32
CA ASN A 10 -39.34 -4.26 22.50
C ASN A 10 -38.02 -5.04 22.43
N VAL A 11 -37.14 -4.70 21.49
CA VAL A 11 -35.73 -5.09 21.54
C VAL A 11 -35.04 -4.09 22.46
N GLU A 12 -34.67 -4.53 23.66
CA GLU A 12 -33.83 -3.77 24.57
C GLU A 12 -32.47 -3.51 23.90
N PHE A 13 -32.16 -2.25 23.64
CA PHE A 13 -30.80 -1.81 23.35
C PHE A 13 -30.00 -1.96 24.64
N GLY A 14 -29.20 -3.01 24.72
CA GLY A 14 -28.20 -3.18 25.77
C GLY A 14 -27.24 -2.00 25.74
N SER A 15 -27.34 -1.15 26.75
CA SER A 15 -26.33 -0.16 27.11
C SER A 15 -25.11 -0.89 27.69
N GLY A 16 -24.28 -1.40 26.80
CA GLY A 16 -22.92 -1.84 27.10
C GLY A 16 -21.98 -1.00 26.27
N ASP A 17 -21.38 0.02 26.88
CA ASP A 17 -20.14 0.63 26.38
C ASP A 17 -19.03 -0.43 26.45
N GLU A 18 -19.06 -1.41 25.54
CA GLU A 18 -17.85 -2.13 25.15
C GLU A 18 -17.05 -1.17 24.29
N VAL A 19 -16.18 -0.42 24.94
CA VAL A 19 -15.01 0.17 24.29
C VAL A 19 -14.28 -1.00 23.64
N LEU A 20 -14.44 -1.17 22.32
CA LEU A 20 -13.66 -2.09 21.51
C LEU A 20 -12.19 -1.90 21.92
N PRO A 21 -11.51 -2.95 22.45
CA PRO A 21 -10.15 -2.78 22.91
C PRO A 21 -9.32 -2.23 21.76
N LEU A 22 -8.46 -1.26 22.04
CA LEU A 22 -7.52 -0.59 21.14
C LEU A 22 -6.53 -1.54 20.41
N ALA A 23 -6.77 -2.86 20.40
CA ALA A 23 -5.79 -3.92 20.16
C ALA A 23 -6.19 -4.97 19.10
N SER A 24 -7.16 -4.71 18.21
CA SER A 24 -7.23 -5.43 16.93
C SER A 24 -7.00 -4.45 15.78
N VAL A 25 -5.75 -4.34 15.34
CA VAL A 25 -5.42 -3.67 14.08
C VAL A 25 -6.28 -4.33 13.01
N LEU A 26 -7.19 -3.60 12.36
CA LEU A 26 -7.97 -4.13 11.24
C LEU A 26 -7.03 -4.58 10.10
N PRO A 27 -7.39 -5.60 9.32
CA PRO A 27 -6.50 -6.11 8.30
C PRO A 27 -6.32 -5.06 7.19
N ARG A 28 -5.07 -4.90 6.75
CA ARG A 28 -4.64 -3.86 5.81
C ARG A 28 -4.57 -4.42 4.39
N VAL A 29 -5.26 -3.76 3.48
CA VAL A 29 -5.19 -4.03 2.03
C VAL A 29 -4.42 -2.90 1.38
N LEU A 30 -3.25 -3.19 0.80
CA LEU A 30 -2.54 -2.20 0.00
C LEU A 30 -3.23 -2.04 -1.35
N VAL A 31 -3.46 -0.79 -1.75
CA VAL A 31 -4.04 -0.45 -3.06
C VAL A 31 -3.11 0.51 -3.77
N VAL A 32 -2.54 0.10 -4.90
CA VAL A 32 -1.60 0.96 -5.63
C VAL A 32 -2.36 2.02 -6.42
N SER A 33 -1.96 3.28 -6.26
CA SER A 33 -2.64 4.41 -6.88
C SER A 33 -2.42 4.50 -8.39
N ARG A 34 -3.44 5.01 -9.09
CA ARG A 34 -3.32 5.59 -10.44
C ARG A 34 -2.88 7.04 -10.35
N ARG A 35 -2.50 7.63 -11.48
CA ARG A 35 -2.11 9.05 -11.57
C ARG A 35 -2.95 9.78 -12.59
N THR A 36 -3.29 11.01 -12.29
CA THR A 36 -3.85 11.95 -13.25
C THR A 36 -3.15 13.31 -13.14
N VAL A 37 -3.30 14.15 -14.16
CA VAL A 37 -2.82 15.53 -14.15
C VAL A 37 -4.00 16.45 -13.86
N ARG A 38 -3.97 17.12 -12.70
CA ARG A 38 -4.95 18.14 -12.34
C ARG A 38 -4.25 19.47 -12.13
N LYS A 39 -4.62 20.49 -12.91
CA LYS A 39 -4.01 21.84 -12.85
C LYS A 39 -2.47 21.79 -12.92
N ASN A 40 -1.93 21.03 -13.88
CA ASN A 40 -0.50 20.80 -14.10
C ASN A 40 0.24 20.19 -12.91
N LYS A 41 -0.46 19.47 -12.03
CA LYS A 41 0.12 18.71 -10.93
C LYS A 41 -0.30 17.26 -11.03
N PHE A 42 0.63 16.36 -10.76
CA PHE A 42 0.30 14.95 -10.62
C PHE A 42 -0.49 14.74 -9.34
N VAL A 43 -1.58 13.97 -9.45
CA VAL A 43 -2.43 13.56 -8.35
C VAL A 43 -2.54 12.05 -8.42
N ASP A 44 -2.13 11.39 -7.36
CA ASP A 44 -2.33 9.96 -7.19
C ASP A 44 -3.73 9.71 -6.62
N PHE A 45 -4.47 8.76 -7.18
CA PHE A 45 -5.86 8.48 -6.83
C PHE A 45 -6.21 6.99 -6.99
N VAL A 46 -7.30 6.55 -6.37
CA VAL A 46 -7.91 5.23 -6.52
C VAL A 46 -9.41 5.44 -6.71
N GLY A 47 -10.06 4.60 -7.52
CA GLY A 47 -11.52 4.65 -7.67
C GLY A 47 -12.23 4.36 -6.35
N GLU A 48 -13.22 5.17 -6.01
CA GLU A 48 -13.91 5.13 -4.71
C GLU A 48 -14.52 3.75 -4.41
N TYR A 49 -15.17 3.12 -5.39
CA TYR A 49 -15.79 1.79 -5.23
C TYR A 49 -14.83 0.68 -4.79
N HIS A 50 -13.56 0.71 -5.23
CA HIS A 50 -12.55 -0.23 -4.75
C HIS A 50 -12.36 -0.09 -3.24
N LEU A 51 -12.29 1.15 -2.76
CA LEU A 51 -12.07 1.47 -1.35
C LEU A 51 -13.32 1.14 -0.52
N ASP A 52 -14.50 1.52 -1.01
CA ASP A 52 -15.77 1.27 -0.34
C ASP A 52 -16.05 -0.22 -0.15
N LEU A 53 -15.82 -1.05 -1.18
CA LEU A 53 -15.99 -2.50 -1.09
C LEU A 53 -14.99 -3.13 -0.10
N VAL A 54 -13.74 -2.65 -0.07
CA VAL A 54 -12.75 -3.13 0.91
C VAL A 54 -13.19 -2.78 2.35
N VAL A 55 -13.67 -1.55 2.57
CA VAL A 55 -14.12 -1.07 3.88
C VAL A 55 -15.39 -1.81 4.32
N SER A 56 -16.37 -1.97 3.43
CA SER A 56 -17.66 -2.57 3.76
C SER A 56 -17.55 -4.03 4.21
N TYR A 57 -16.55 -4.76 3.68
CA TYR A 57 -16.27 -6.12 4.09
C TYR A 57 -15.28 -6.24 5.27
N GLY A 58 -14.86 -5.12 5.87
CA GLY A 58 -14.16 -5.09 7.15
C GLY A 58 -12.62 -5.04 7.07
N ALA A 59 -12.06 -4.52 5.97
CA ALA A 59 -10.63 -4.26 5.84
C ALA A 59 -10.30 -2.77 5.67
N VAL A 60 -9.06 -2.39 5.96
CA VAL A 60 -8.58 -1.00 5.83
C VAL A 60 -7.77 -0.87 4.54
N PRO A 61 -8.24 -0.09 3.55
CA PRO A 61 -7.44 0.19 2.37
C PRO A 61 -6.32 1.18 2.72
N VAL A 62 -5.11 0.89 2.24
CA VAL A 62 -3.93 1.76 2.37
C VAL A 62 -3.44 2.08 0.96
N ILE A 63 -3.60 3.34 0.55
CA ILE A 63 -3.19 3.78 -0.78
C ILE A 63 -1.66 3.87 -0.84
N VAL A 64 -1.06 3.14 -1.77
CA VAL A 64 0.37 3.16 -2.05
C VAL A 64 0.62 4.13 -3.22
N PRO A 65 1.26 5.29 -2.99
CA PRO A 65 1.45 6.31 -4.01
C PRO A 65 2.49 5.89 -5.05
N ARG A 66 2.42 6.45 -6.26
CA ARG A 66 3.30 6.08 -7.37
C ARG A 66 4.59 6.90 -7.37
N VAL A 67 5.44 6.70 -6.38
CA VAL A 67 6.65 7.53 -6.19
C VAL A 67 7.91 6.73 -6.55
N SER A 68 8.82 7.38 -7.27
CA SER A 68 10.10 6.76 -7.63
C SER A 68 10.87 6.31 -6.40
N GLY A 69 11.43 5.09 -6.46
CA GLY A 69 12.12 4.45 -5.33
C GLY A 69 11.20 3.78 -4.29
N LEU A 70 9.87 4.00 -4.30
CA LEU A 70 8.99 3.44 -3.28
C LEU A 70 8.98 1.91 -3.26
N HIS A 71 9.23 1.26 -4.40
CA HIS A 71 9.38 -0.19 -4.52
C HIS A 71 10.42 -0.74 -3.51
N SER A 72 11.50 0.01 -3.23
CA SER A 72 12.55 -0.37 -2.28
C SER A 72 12.15 -0.18 -0.80
N LEU A 73 11.04 0.52 -0.55
CA LEU A 73 10.54 0.85 0.79
C LEU A 73 9.26 0.08 1.14
N LEU A 74 8.85 -0.89 0.31
CA LEU A 74 7.60 -1.63 0.50
C LEU A 74 7.52 -2.36 1.85
N ASP A 75 8.65 -2.71 2.47
CA ASP A 75 8.67 -3.32 3.80
C ASP A 75 8.17 -2.35 4.90
N SER A 76 8.16 -1.03 4.64
CA SER A 76 7.61 -0.02 5.55
C SER A 76 6.08 -0.06 5.64
N PHE A 77 5.41 -0.79 4.74
CA PHE A 77 3.96 -0.97 4.76
C PHE A 77 3.52 -2.18 5.59
N GLU A 78 4.46 -2.98 6.12
CA GLU A 78 4.14 -4.17 6.91
C GLU A 78 3.42 -3.82 8.24
N PRO A 79 2.57 -4.73 8.76
CA PRO A 79 2.09 -5.96 8.14
C PRO A 79 1.14 -5.73 6.94
N ILE A 80 1.38 -6.45 5.84
CA ILE A 80 0.53 -6.49 4.65
C ILE A 80 -0.38 -7.73 4.74
N HIS A 81 -1.70 -7.52 4.75
CA HIS A 81 -2.68 -8.61 4.87
C HIS A 81 -3.39 -8.93 3.56
N GLY A 82 -3.40 -7.97 2.63
CA GLY A 82 -3.91 -8.14 1.28
C GLY A 82 -3.32 -7.11 0.33
N VAL A 83 -3.36 -7.41 -0.95
CA VAL A 83 -3.00 -6.47 -2.03
C VAL A 83 -4.11 -6.48 -3.07
N LEU A 84 -4.60 -5.29 -3.40
CA LEU A 84 -5.52 -5.03 -4.50
C LEU A 84 -4.79 -4.19 -5.55
N LEU A 85 -4.58 -4.75 -6.74
CA LEU A 85 -4.05 -4.01 -7.89
C LEU A 85 -5.17 -3.73 -8.88
N CYS A 86 -5.44 -2.45 -9.10
CA CYS A 86 -6.52 -1.96 -9.96
C CYS A 86 -6.03 -1.72 -11.40
N GLU A 87 -6.83 -1.01 -12.19
CA GLU A 87 -6.50 -0.64 -13.56
C GLU A 87 -5.38 0.40 -13.69
N GLY A 88 -4.88 0.53 -14.92
CA GLY A 88 -3.86 1.52 -15.27
C GLY A 88 -3.43 1.43 -16.71
N GLU A 89 -2.35 2.16 -16.97
CA GLU A 89 -1.64 2.25 -18.24
C GLU A 89 -0.82 0.97 -18.53
N ASP A 90 -0.43 0.73 -19.78
CA ASP A 90 0.24 -0.49 -20.22
C ASP A 90 1.50 -0.85 -19.40
N ILE A 91 1.73 -2.15 -19.23
CA ILE A 91 2.97 -2.68 -18.62
C ILE A 91 4.10 -2.60 -19.66
N ASP A 92 5.31 -2.20 -19.25
CA ASP A 92 6.48 -2.17 -20.15
C ASP A 92 6.69 -3.55 -20.82
N PRO A 93 6.61 -3.67 -22.16
CA PRO A 93 6.77 -4.95 -22.85
C PRO A 93 8.10 -5.66 -22.56
N SER A 94 9.16 -4.90 -22.22
CA SER A 94 10.46 -5.48 -21.84
C SER A 94 10.40 -6.35 -20.56
N LEU A 95 9.31 -6.29 -19.80
CA LEU A 95 9.09 -7.09 -18.59
C LEU A 95 8.54 -8.49 -18.88
N TYR A 96 8.00 -8.74 -20.08
CA TYR A 96 7.35 -10.02 -20.42
C TYR A 96 7.60 -10.53 -21.85
N GLU A 97 8.21 -9.73 -22.72
CA GLU A 97 8.68 -10.16 -24.04
C GLU A 97 10.19 -10.41 -24.00
N SER A 98 10.58 -11.67 -24.23
CA SER A 98 11.99 -12.06 -24.38
C SER A 98 12.45 -12.06 -25.85
N ASP A 99 11.51 -12.07 -26.80
CA ASP A 99 11.77 -12.13 -28.24
C ASP A 99 11.05 -10.98 -28.97
N LEU A 100 11.66 -10.53 -30.07
CA LEU A 100 11.22 -9.45 -30.97
C LEU A 100 9.69 -9.37 -31.07
N SER A 101 9.12 -8.22 -30.72
CA SER A 101 7.69 -7.94 -30.88
C SER A 101 7.25 -8.38 -32.28
N HIS A 102 6.26 -9.27 -32.36
CA HIS A 102 5.72 -9.71 -33.66
C HIS A 102 5.03 -8.58 -34.43
N LEU A 103 4.80 -7.45 -33.75
CA LEU A 103 4.27 -6.22 -34.32
C LEU A 103 5.38 -5.40 -34.99
N SER A 104 5.10 -4.97 -36.20
CA SER A 104 5.91 -4.01 -36.94
C SER A 104 5.90 -2.62 -36.26
N PRO A 105 6.91 -1.77 -36.51
CA PRO A 105 6.91 -0.39 -36.03
C PRO A 105 5.66 0.41 -36.44
N GLU A 106 5.08 0.10 -37.60
CA GLU A 106 3.85 0.74 -38.08
C GLU A 106 2.63 0.31 -37.26
N GLU A 107 2.52 -0.97 -36.90
CA GLU A 107 1.45 -1.47 -36.02
C GLU A 107 1.57 -0.87 -34.62
N ILE A 108 2.77 -0.83 -34.06
CA ILE A 108 3.01 -0.17 -32.75
C ILE A 108 2.61 1.31 -32.80
N ALA A 109 2.93 2.01 -33.89
CA ALA A 109 2.54 3.41 -34.05
C ALA A 109 1.01 3.59 -34.17
N LYS A 110 0.32 2.65 -34.82
CA LYS A 110 -1.16 2.62 -34.89
C LYS A 110 -1.78 2.39 -33.52
N ILE A 111 -1.29 1.41 -32.77
CA ILE A 111 -1.77 1.09 -31.41
C ILE A 111 -1.61 2.32 -30.49
N LYS A 112 -0.43 2.95 -30.49
CA LYS A 112 -0.18 4.20 -29.72
C LYS A 112 -1.11 5.35 -30.10
N LYS A 113 -1.52 5.41 -31.37
CA LYS A 113 -2.46 6.43 -31.84
C LYS A 113 -3.90 6.10 -31.42
N ALA A 114 -4.30 4.83 -31.48
CA ALA A 114 -5.63 4.37 -31.09
C ALA A 114 -5.84 4.47 -29.56
N HIS A 115 -4.83 4.06 -28.78
CA HIS A 115 -4.87 3.98 -27.31
C HIS A 115 -3.94 5.03 -26.67
N SER A 116 -4.08 6.28 -27.10
CA SER A 116 -3.17 7.37 -26.70
C SER A 116 -3.18 7.69 -25.20
N SER A 117 -4.26 7.36 -24.50
CA SER A 117 -4.41 7.49 -23.04
C SER A 117 -3.79 6.34 -22.24
N ASP A 118 -3.62 5.17 -22.85
CA ASP A 118 -3.35 3.91 -22.14
C ASP A 118 -1.93 3.39 -22.41
N THR A 119 -1.37 3.65 -23.60
CA THR A 119 -0.03 3.18 -24.04
C THR A 119 1.17 3.86 -23.34
N GLN A 120 0.94 4.67 -22.31
CA GLN A 120 2.01 5.31 -21.55
C GLN A 120 2.61 4.33 -20.53
N ILE A 121 3.89 4.01 -20.70
CA ILE A 121 4.59 3.14 -19.76
C ILE A 121 4.94 3.89 -18.47
N ASP A 122 4.49 3.39 -17.33
CA ASP A 122 4.88 3.87 -16.01
C ASP A 122 5.78 2.87 -15.27
N LYS A 123 7.09 3.08 -15.39
CA LYS A 123 8.11 2.20 -14.81
C LYS A 123 8.09 2.17 -13.28
N ASP A 124 7.69 3.27 -12.64
CA ASP A 124 7.60 3.31 -11.18
C ASP A 124 6.41 2.45 -10.72
N LYS A 125 5.26 2.53 -11.41
CA LYS A 125 4.10 1.65 -11.18
C LYS A 125 4.48 0.19 -11.37
N ASP A 126 5.07 -0.12 -12.52
CA ASP A 126 5.45 -1.49 -12.89
C ASP A 126 6.37 -2.08 -11.81
N SER A 127 7.36 -1.32 -11.35
CA SER A 127 8.29 -1.76 -10.30
C SER A 127 7.59 -2.00 -8.96
N ILE A 128 6.73 -1.08 -8.51
CA ILE A 128 5.99 -1.21 -7.24
C ILE A 128 5.07 -2.44 -7.30
N GLU A 129 4.28 -2.55 -8.37
CA GLU A 129 3.25 -3.56 -8.49
C GLU A 129 3.80 -4.95 -8.74
N LEU A 130 4.83 -5.11 -9.58
CA LEU A 130 5.49 -6.41 -9.76
C LEU A 130 6.16 -6.87 -8.47
N GLN A 131 6.74 -5.97 -7.67
CA GLN A 131 7.32 -6.36 -6.38
C GLN A 131 6.26 -6.75 -5.36
N LEU A 132 5.11 -6.08 -5.33
CA LEU A 132 3.98 -6.48 -4.49
C LEU A 132 3.41 -7.83 -4.93
N ALA A 133 3.18 -8.04 -6.24
CA ALA A 133 2.69 -9.30 -6.78
C ALA A 133 3.63 -10.46 -6.47
N ARG A 134 4.95 -10.29 -6.62
CA ARG A 134 5.95 -11.29 -6.22
C ARG A 134 5.89 -11.61 -4.72
N ARG A 135 5.82 -10.58 -3.85
CA ARG A 135 5.65 -10.78 -2.40
C ARG A 135 4.38 -11.59 -2.08
N CYS A 136 3.27 -11.29 -2.75
CA CYS A 136 2.02 -12.05 -2.60
C CYS A 136 2.19 -13.52 -3.01
N LEU A 137 2.83 -13.77 -4.16
CA LEU A 137 3.10 -15.11 -4.67
C LEU A 137 4.04 -15.92 -3.78
N GLU A 138 5.02 -15.28 -3.15
CA GLU A 138 6.01 -15.90 -2.26
C GLU A 138 5.45 -16.20 -0.87
N ARG A 139 4.64 -15.29 -0.33
CA ARG A 139 4.13 -15.35 1.06
C ARG A 139 2.67 -15.79 1.16
N ASN A 140 2.05 -16.11 0.02
CA ASN A 140 0.63 -16.39 -0.12
C ASN A 140 -0.26 -15.30 0.51
N ILE A 141 0.16 -14.03 0.39
CA ILE A 141 -0.68 -12.89 0.82
C ILE A 141 -1.85 -12.82 -0.17
N PRO A 142 -3.11 -12.73 0.32
CA PRO A 142 -4.27 -12.50 -0.52
C PRO A 142 -4.06 -11.38 -1.54
N TYR A 143 -4.37 -11.68 -2.79
CA TYR A 143 -4.16 -10.83 -3.95
C TYR A 143 -5.40 -10.84 -4.85
N LEU A 144 -5.89 -9.65 -5.16
CA LEU A 144 -6.91 -9.41 -6.18
C LEU A 144 -6.35 -8.45 -7.24
N GLY A 145 -6.26 -8.90 -8.48
CA GLY A 145 -5.85 -8.09 -9.61
C GLY A 145 -7.01 -7.85 -10.57
N ILE A 146 -7.34 -6.59 -10.85
CA ILE A 146 -8.43 -6.18 -11.74
C ILE A 146 -7.86 -5.44 -12.94
N CYS A 147 -8.31 -5.82 -14.15
CA CYS A 147 -7.80 -5.37 -15.43
C CYS A 147 -6.27 -5.47 -15.49
N ARG A 148 -5.55 -4.34 -15.46
CA ARG A 148 -4.10 -4.28 -15.40
C ARG A 148 -3.51 -5.08 -14.22
N GLY A 149 -4.17 -5.10 -13.06
CA GLY A 149 -3.72 -5.91 -11.92
C GLY A 149 -3.61 -7.38 -12.29
N SER A 150 -4.59 -7.94 -13.00
CA SER A 150 -4.53 -9.33 -13.47
C SER A 150 -3.33 -9.57 -14.40
N GLN A 151 -3.02 -8.61 -15.26
CA GLN A 151 -1.89 -8.67 -16.18
C GLN A 151 -0.56 -8.65 -15.42
N VAL A 152 -0.43 -7.79 -14.41
CA VAL A 152 0.74 -7.75 -13.51
C VAL A 152 0.95 -9.10 -12.83
N LEU A 153 -0.11 -9.71 -12.30
CA LEU A 153 -0.03 -11.01 -11.65
C LEU A 153 0.51 -12.09 -12.61
N ASN A 154 0.01 -12.11 -13.86
CA ASN A 154 0.47 -13.03 -14.88
C ASN A 154 1.96 -12.82 -15.22
N VAL A 155 2.36 -11.57 -15.46
CA VAL A 155 3.76 -11.20 -15.77
C VAL A 155 4.69 -11.51 -14.60
N ALA A 156 4.29 -11.24 -13.36
CA ALA A 156 5.07 -11.56 -12.16
C ALA A 156 5.37 -13.06 -12.03
N CYS A 157 4.54 -13.92 -12.61
CA CYS A 157 4.70 -15.37 -12.63
C CYS A 157 5.27 -15.91 -13.97
N GLY A 158 5.79 -15.05 -14.85
CA GLY A 158 6.45 -15.44 -16.11
C GLY A 158 5.51 -15.65 -17.31
N GLY A 159 4.25 -15.25 -17.19
CA GLY A 159 3.33 -15.14 -18.33
C GLY A 159 3.68 -13.99 -19.27
N SER A 160 2.93 -13.86 -20.37
CA SER A 160 3.07 -12.76 -21.33
C SER A 160 1.72 -12.17 -21.73
N LEU A 161 1.74 -10.96 -22.29
CA LEU A 161 0.55 -10.24 -22.73
C LEU A 161 0.51 -10.09 -24.25
N TYR A 162 -0.68 -9.86 -24.78
CA TYR A 162 -0.87 -9.21 -26.07
C TYR A 162 -0.61 -7.72 -25.87
N GLN A 163 0.20 -7.10 -26.73
CA GLN A 163 0.38 -5.64 -26.72
C GLN A 163 -0.88 -4.95 -27.25
N ASP A 164 -1.59 -5.62 -28.14
CA ASP A 164 -2.90 -5.22 -28.61
C ASP A 164 -3.74 -6.44 -29.02
N VAL A 165 -4.82 -6.68 -28.30
CA VAL A 165 -5.71 -7.82 -28.50
C VAL A 165 -6.38 -7.76 -29.86
N GLU A 166 -6.90 -6.60 -30.25
CA GLU A 166 -7.63 -6.44 -31.52
C GLU A 166 -6.71 -6.73 -32.72
N THR A 167 -5.49 -6.20 -32.70
CA THR A 167 -4.49 -6.45 -33.75
C THR A 167 -4.03 -7.91 -33.78
N GLU A 168 -3.74 -8.51 -32.61
CA GLU A 168 -3.07 -9.82 -32.53
C GLU A 168 -4.02 -11.03 -32.53
N LEU A 169 -5.25 -10.92 -31.99
CA LEU A 169 -6.24 -12.01 -31.90
C LEU A 169 -7.24 -12.03 -33.05
N SER A 170 -7.78 -10.87 -33.49
CA SER A 170 -8.74 -10.85 -34.62
C SER A 170 -8.13 -11.45 -35.88
N SER A 171 -6.83 -11.29 -36.06
CA SER A 171 -6.04 -11.87 -37.15
C SER A 171 -5.93 -13.40 -37.12
N LYS A 172 -6.17 -14.05 -35.98
CA LYS A 172 -5.91 -15.50 -35.79
C LYS A 172 -7.17 -16.35 -35.78
N ASN A 173 -8.23 -15.88 -35.15
CA ASN A 173 -9.38 -16.74 -34.81
C ASN A 173 -10.64 -16.46 -35.63
N GLY A 174 -10.67 -15.38 -36.42
CA GLY A 174 -11.81 -15.02 -37.28
C GLY A 174 -13.09 -14.66 -36.51
N VAL A 175 -13.01 -14.57 -35.18
CA VAL A 175 -14.04 -14.07 -34.28
C VAL A 175 -13.58 -12.71 -33.79
N GLU A 176 -14.38 -11.69 -34.03
CA GLU A 176 -14.08 -10.31 -33.63
C GLU A 176 -14.83 -9.99 -32.33
N VAL A 177 -14.07 -9.66 -31.28
CA VAL A 177 -14.59 -9.18 -30.01
C VAL A 177 -13.95 -7.81 -29.75
N HIS A 178 -14.77 -6.79 -29.55
CA HIS A 178 -14.28 -5.48 -29.14
C HIS A 178 -14.08 -5.50 -27.63
N HIS A 179 -12.83 -5.39 -27.18
CA HIS A 179 -12.45 -5.34 -25.75
C HIS A 179 -12.32 -3.91 -25.21
N ILE A 180 -12.50 -2.93 -26.08
CA ILE A 180 -12.53 -1.52 -25.71
C ILE A 180 -13.45 -0.76 -26.67
N ASN A 181 -14.28 0.11 -26.11
CA ASN A 181 -15.13 1.00 -26.88
C ASN A 181 -15.08 2.39 -26.25
N TYR A 182 -14.27 3.28 -26.83
CA TYR A 182 -14.11 4.64 -26.31
C TYR A 182 -15.39 5.50 -26.41
N ASP A 183 -16.31 5.15 -27.31
CA ASP A 183 -17.59 5.86 -27.46
C ASP A 183 -18.66 5.38 -26.46
N ASN A 184 -18.51 4.17 -25.90
CA ASN A 184 -19.40 3.59 -24.89
C ASN A 184 -18.60 2.98 -23.72
N TYR A 185 -17.80 3.83 -23.07
CA TYR A 185 -16.81 3.41 -22.08
C TYR A 185 -17.40 2.59 -20.91
N ASP A 186 -18.47 3.09 -20.27
CA ASP A 186 -19.05 2.45 -19.08
C ASP A 186 -20.13 1.41 -19.41
N GLY A 187 -20.77 1.53 -20.58
CA GLY A 187 -21.90 0.66 -20.99
C GLY A 187 -21.50 -0.53 -21.86
N HIS A 188 -20.27 -0.58 -22.38
CA HIS A 188 -19.85 -1.67 -23.26
C HIS A 188 -19.77 -3.00 -22.50
N ARG A 189 -20.31 -4.06 -23.11
CA ARG A 189 -20.35 -5.43 -22.56
C ARG A 189 -20.07 -6.45 -23.66
N HIS A 190 -19.40 -7.55 -23.33
CA HIS A 190 -19.31 -8.74 -24.19
C HIS A 190 -19.53 -10.01 -23.37
N PRO A 191 -19.95 -11.13 -24.00
CA PRO A 191 -20.09 -12.39 -23.30
C PRO A 191 -18.71 -12.96 -22.96
N VAL A 192 -18.67 -13.76 -21.89
CA VAL A 192 -17.58 -14.66 -21.53
C VAL A 192 -18.14 -16.02 -21.16
N ASN A 193 -17.43 -17.08 -21.54
CA ASN A 193 -17.73 -18.44 -21.14
C ASN A 193 -16.98 -18.74 -19.84
N VAL A 194 -17.72 -18.91 -18.75
CA VAL A 194 -17.23 -19.23 -17.41
C VAL A 194 -17.08 -20.75 -17.28
N ILE A 195 -15.89 -21.18 -16.87
CA ILE A 195 -15.53 -22.60 -16.76
C ILE A 195 -16.18 -23.19 -15.52
N GLU A 196 -16.98 -24.24 -15.69
CA GLU A 196 -17.62 -24.96 -14.60
C GLU A 196 -16.62 -25.48 -13.56
N GLY A 197 -17.00 -25.44 -12.28
CA GLY A 197 -16.15 -25.91 -11.17
C GLY A 197 -15.01 -24.97 -10.78
N THR A 198 -14.96 -23.75 -11.34
CA THR A 198 -14.02 -22.71 -10.90
C THR A 198 -14.67 -21.77 -9.88
N PRO A 199 -13.89 -21.03 -9.07
CA PRO A 199 -14.44 -20.08 -8.10
C PRO A 199 -15.37 -19.06 -8.75
N LEU A 200 -15.03 -18.54 -9.92
CA LEU A 200 -15.88 -17.59 -10.66
C LEU A 200 -17.26 -18.18 -11.00
N HIS A 201 -17.30 -19.45 -11.38
CA HIS A 201 -18.56 -20.14 -11.65
C HIS A 201 -19.45 -20.22 -10.41
N GLU A 202 -18.87 -20.44 -9.23
CA GLU A 202 -19.60 -20.47 -7.96
C GLU A 202 -20.04 -19.07 -7.52
N TRP A 203 -19.20 -18.06 -7.76
CA TRP A 203 -19.52 -16.68 -7.38
C TRP A 203 -20.71 -16.12 -8.15
N PHE A 204 -20.81 -16.39 -9.46
CA PHE A 204 -21.87 -15.90 -10.34
C PHE A 204 -22.96 -16.95 -10.64
N ALA A 205 -23.07 -18.01 -9.83
CA ALA A 205 -23.91 -19.17 -10.14
C ALA A 205 -25.38 -18.83 -10.47
N GLU A 206 -25.93 -17.74 -9.93
CA GLU A 206 -27.32 -17.34 -10.14
C GLU A 206 -27.50 -16.50 -11.41
N SER A 207 -26.48 -15.73 -11.79
CA SER A 207 -26.45 -14.90 -13.00
C SER A 207 -25.98 -15.61 -14.27
N LEU A 208 -25.40 -16.82 -14.15
CA LEU A 208 -24.94 -17.59 -15.30
C LEU A 208 -26.09 -18.10 -16.18
N LYS A 209 -25.98 -17.85 -17.48
CA LYS A 209 -26.91 -18.35 -18.49
C LYS A 209 -26.33 -19.58 -19.19
N LYS A 210 -27.14 -20.61 -19.37
CA LYS A 210 -26.74 -21.76 -20.22
C LYS A 210 -26.62 -21.32 -21.67
N SER A 211 -25.48 -21.58 -22.28
CA SER A 211 -25.21 -21.38 -23.71
C SER A 211 -24.87 -22.71 -24.38
N SER A 212 -24.74 -22.71 -25.71
CA SER A 212 -24.26 -23.88 -26.46
C SER A 212 -22.81 -24.27 -26.13
N THR A 213 -22.04 -23.36 -25.52
CA THR A 213 -20.60 -23.52 -25.25
C THR A 213 -20.26 -23.66 -23.77
N GLY A 214 -21.24 -23.57 -22.86
CA GLY A 214 -21.03 -23.62 -21.41
C GLY A 214 -21.88 -22.60 -20.65
N SER A 215 -21.37 -22.11 -19.53
CA SER A 215 -22.02 -21.10 -18.69
C SER A 215 -21.58 -19.69 -19.09
N GLU A 216 -22.49 -18.88 -19.61
CA GLU A 216 -22.20 -17.54 -20.13
C GLU A 216 -22.53 -16.43 -19.12
N LEU A 217 -21.67 -15.42 -19.05
CA LEU A 217 -21.83 -14.18 -18.31
C LEU A 217 -21.52 -12.98 -19.23
N PHE A 218 -22.26 -11.87 -19.14
CA PHE A 218 -21.88 -10.65 -19.85
C PHE A 218 -21.08 -9.74 -18.92
N VAL A 219 -19.88 -9.37 -19.31
CA VAL A 219 -18.99 -8.54 -18.50
C VAL A 219 -18.67 -7.23 -19.21
N ASN A 220 -18.29 -6.21 -18.45
CA ASN A 220 -17.76 -4.97 -19.02
C ASN A 220 -16.33 -5.16 -19.51
N SER A 221 -15.92 -4.29 -20.43
CA SER A 221 -14.62 -4.42 -21.06
C SER A 221 -14.04 -3.07 -21.42
N TYR A 222 -12.86 -2.81 -20.87
CA TYR A 222 -12.06 -1.62 -21.09
C TYR A 222 -10.58 -2.01 -21.02
N HIS A 223 -10.11 -2.71 -22.04
CA HIS A 223 -8.71 -3.07 -22.17
C HIS A 223 -8.37 -3.36 -23.64
N HIS A 224 -7.21 -2.88 -24.08
CA HIS A 224 -6.65 -3.27 -25.36
C HIS A 224 -5.51 -4.28 -25.20
N GLN A 225 -4.90 -4.37 -24.02
CA GLN A 225 -3.99 -5.47 -23.64
C GLN A 225 -4.76 -6.62 -22.98
N GLY A 226 -4.16 -7.81 -22.97
CA GLY A 226 -4.74 -8.98 -22.30
C GLY A 226 -3.75 -10.15 -22.22
N VAL A 227 -4.10 -11.21 -21.49
CA VAL A 227 -3.22 -12.36 -21.29
C VAL A 227 -3.03 -13.14 -22.59
N LYS A 228 -1.77 -13.27 -23.04
CA LYS A 228 -1.37 -14.05 -24.22
C LYS A 228 -0.91 -15.45 -23.86
N ARG A 229 0.00 -15.53 -22.89
CA ARG A 229 0.44 -16.80 -22.29
C ARG A 229 0.17 -16.70 -20.81
N LEU A 230 -0.78 -17.50 -20.33
CA LEU A 230 -1.02 -17.63 -18.90
C LEU A 230 0.17 -18.36 -18.26
N ALA A 231 0.65 -17.84 -17.13
CA ALA A 231 1.71 -18.48 -16.36
C ALA A 231 1.25 -19.87 -15.89
N THR A 232 2.19 -20.83 -15.86
CA THR A 232 1.90 -22.25 -15.56
C THR A 232 1.33 -22.50 -14.15
N ARG A 233 1.49 -21.54 -13.25
CA ARG A 233 0.94 -21.56 -11.89
C ARG A 233 -0.59 -21.39 -11.87
N PHE A 234 -1.16 -20.77 -12.90
CA PHE A 234 -2.56 -20.36 -12.88
C PHE A 234 -3.45 -21.24 -13.77
N GLN A 235 -4.73 -21.27 -13.44
CA GLN A 235 -5.77 -21.90 -14.24
C GLN A 235 -6.81 -20.83 -14.67
N PRO A 236 -7.26 -20.83 -15.93
CA PRO A 236 -8.32 -19.91 -16.36
C PRO A 236 -9.64 -20.23 -15.67
N MET A 237 -10.47 -19.19 -15.49
CA MET A 237 -11.85 -19.27 -15.01
C MET A 237 -12.87 -18.82 -16.05
N ALA A 238 -12.47 -17.97 -17.02
CA ALA A 238 -13.34 -17.53 -18.10
C ALA A 238 -12.56 -17.19 -19.37
N HIS A 239 -13.22 -17.37 -20.52
CA HIS A 239 -12.71 -16.95 -21.82
C HIS A 239 -13.74 -16.11 -22.57
N ALA A 240 -13.29 -15.09 -23.28
CA ALA A 240 -14.08 -14.41 -24.29
C ALA A 240 -14.23 -15.30 -25.55
N PRO A 241 -15.20 -15.01 -26.47
CA PRO A 241 -15.44 -15.80 -27.67
C PRO A 241 -14.23 -15.93 -28.62
N ASP A 242 -13.33 -14.95 -28.62
CA ASP A 242 -12.08 -14.96 -29.37
C ASP A 242 -10.96 -15.77 -28.69
N GLY A 243 -11.24 -16.34 -27.52
CA GLY A 243 -10.32 -17.17 -26.73
C GLY A 243 -9.50 -16.40 -25.70
N LEU A 244 -9.62 -15.07 -25.61
CA LEU A 244 -8.90 -14.28 -24.61
C LEU A 244 -9.28 -14.74 -23.20
N ILE A 245 -8.30 -14.87 -22.31
CA ILE A 245 -8.54 -15.22 -20.91
C ILE A 245 -9.04 -13.96 -20.18
N GLU A 246 -10.22 -14.08 -19.57
CA GLU A 246 -10.91 -12.98 -18.89
C GLU A 246 -10.82 -13.07 -17.37
N ALA A 247 -10.50 -14.26 -16.85
CA ALA A 247 -10.30 -14.48 -15.43
C ALA A 247 -9.42 -15.71 -15.22
N PHE A 248 -8.61 -15.70 -14.16
CA PHE A 248 -7.78 -16.83 -13.76
C PHE A 248 -7.46 -16.79 -12.26
N TYR A 249 -7.04 -17.92 -11.71
CA TYR A 249 -6.71 -18.06 -10.29
C TYR A 249 -5.57 -19.05 -10.06
N ASP A 250 -4.99 -19.03 -8.85
CA ASP A 250 -4.08 -20.07 -8.38
C ASP A 250 -4.89 -21.20 -7.70
N PRO A 251 -5.01 -22.40 -8.32
CA PRO A 251 -5.78 -23.50 -7.75
C PRO A 251 -5.17 -24.08 -6.46
N ALA A 252 -3.87 -23.87 -6.21
CA ALA A 252 -3.23 -24.31 -4.97
C ALA A 252 -3.47 -23.33 -3.79
N VAL A 253 -3.88 -22.10 -4.10
CA VAL A 253 -3.97 -20.98 -3.15
C VAL A 253 -5.30 -20.22 -3.32
N CYS A 254 -6.40 -20.96 -3.40
CA CYS A 254 -7.75 -20.40 -3.47
C CYS A 254 -8.69 -21.07 -2.46
N ASP A 255 -8.59 -20.61 -1.22
CA ASP A 255 -9.45 -20.96 -0.10
C ASP A 255 -9.54 -19.73 0.83
N PRO A 256 -10.58 -18.89 0.66
CA PRO A 256 -10.76 -17.70 1.46
C PRO A 256 -10.80 -17.95 2.97
N GLU A 257 -11.33 -19.08 3.42
CA GLU A 257 -11.42 -19.39 4.86
C GLU A 257 -10.03 -19.62 5.47
N GLU A 258 -9.08 -20.09 4.66
CA GLU A 258 -7.70 -20.39 5.07
C GLU A 258 -6.72 -19.23 4.78
N GLY A 259 -7.25 -18.08 4.35
CA GLY A 259 -6.47 -16.89 4.01
C GLY A 259 -5.69 -17.02 2.71
N LYS A 260 -6.20 -17.81 1.76
CA LYS A 260 -5.57 -18.07 0.46
C LYS A 260 -6.45 -17.52 -0.65
N PHE A 261 -5.96 -16.52 -1.37
CA PHE A 261 -6.72 -15.94 -2.49
C PHE A 261 -5.75 -15.29 -3.45
N ILE A 262 -5.55 -15.85 -4.65
CA ILE A 262 -4.74 -15.23 -5.70
C ILE A 262 -5.55 -15.30 -7.00
N VAL A 263 -6.12 -14.17 -7.37
CA VAL A 263 -7.12 -14.06 -8.44
C VAL A 263 -6.80 -12.87 -9.35
N GLY A 264 -6.92 -13.09 -10.66
CA GLY A 264 -6.85 -12.06 -11.68
C GLY A 264 -8.14 -12.04 -12.51
N LEU A 265 -8.72 -10.85 -12.69
CA LEU A 265 -9.89 -10.58 -13.51
C LEU A 265 -9.55 -9.48 -14.52
N GLN A 266 -9.89 -9.68 -15.78
CA GLN A 266 -9.63 -8.71 -16.83
C GLN A 266 -10.75 -7.66 -16.92
N PHE A 267 -12.00 -8.07 -16.68
CA PHE A 267 -13.15 -7.19 -16.53
C PHE A 267 -13.22 -6.52 -15.14
N HIS A 268 -14.17 -5.61 -14.98
CA HIS A 268 -14.32 -4.71 -13.84
C HIS A 268 -15.66 -4.94 -13.09
N PRO A 269 -15.75 -5.92 -12.18
CA PRO A 269 -16.98 -6.18 -11.44
C PRO A 269 -17.45 -4.97 -10.63
N GLU A 270 -16.55 -4.09 -10.18
CA GLU A 270 -16.90 -2.88 -9.45
C GLU A 270 -17.57 -1.80 -10.31
N ARG A 271 -17.52 -1.94 -11.64
CA ARG A 271 -18.11 -1.02 -12.61
C ARG A 271 -19.30 -1.61 -13.37
N MET A 272 -19.66 -2.87 -13.13
CA MET A 272 -20.83 -3.49 -13.74
C MET A 272 -22.09 -3.02 -13.02
N ARG A 273 -22.48 -1.77 -13.28
CA ARG A 273 -23.56 -1.05 -12.61
C ARG A 273 -24.54 -0.48 -13.62
N HIS A 274 -25.78 -0.27 -13.18
CA HIS A 274 -26.84 0.24 -14.04
C HIS A 274 -26.54 1.68 -14.52
N GLU A 275 -26.83 1.97 -15.80
CA GLU A 275 -26.46 3.21 -16.51
C GLU A 275 -27.06 4.52 -15.91
N HIS A 276 -27.93 4.45 -14.90
CA HIS A 276 -28.60 5.61 -14.31
C HIS A 276 -28.10 6.02 -12.92
N ASP A 277 -27.09 5.34 -12.38
CA ASP A 277 -26.55 5.64 -11.05
C ASP A 277 -25.42 6.68 -11.14
N ILE A 278 -25.81 7.91 -11.52
CA ILE A 278 -25.01 9.10 -11.20
C ILE A 278 -24.98 9.19 -9.66
N PRO A 279 -23.81 9.31 -9.01
CA PRO A 279 -23.77 9.49 -7.56
C PRO A 279 -24.49 10.79 -7.23
N ILE A 280 -25.73 10.67 -6.76
CA ILE A 280 -26.39 11.74 -6.05
C ILE A 280 -25.55 11.91 -4.78
N GLU A 281 -25.09 13.13 -4.49
CA GLU A 281 -24.22 13.51 -3.35
C GLU A 281 -24.77 13.08 -1.95
N SER A 282 -25.86 12.32 -1.89
CA SER A 282 -26.60 11.91 -0.70
C SER A 282 -26.67 10.39 -0.46
N GLN A 283 -26.08 9.53 -1.29
CA GLN A 283 -26.15 8.08 -1.04
C GLN A 283 -25.19 7.67 0.07
N THR A 284 -25.73 7.02 1.11
CA THR A 284 -24.94 6.50 2.24
C THR A 284 -24.24 5.20 1.85
N SER A 285 -23.16 4.83 2.55
CA SER A 285 -22.45 3.56 2.34
C SER A 285 -23.35 2.31 2.47
N GLU A 286 -24.52 2.42 3.10
CA GLU A 286 -25.52 1.34 3.18
C GLU A 286 -26.37 1.21 1.90
N GLU A 287 -26.62 2.30 1.17
CA GLU A 287 -27.39 2.30 -0.09
C GLU A 287 -26.54 1.80 -1.26
N LEU A 288 -25.23 2.06 -1.26
CA LEU A 288 -24.27 1.46 -2.21
C LEU A 288 -24.14 -0.07 -2.06
N MET A 289 -24.56 -0.62 -0.91
CA MET A 289 -24.56 -2.05 -0.62
C MET A 289 -25.90 -2.71 -0.97
N GLN A 290 -26.90 -1.96 -1.45
CA GLN A 290 -28.11 -2.58 -1.99
C GLN A 290 -27.74 -3.27 -3.31
N GLU A 291 -28.12 -4.54 -3.43
CA GLU A 291 -28.02 -5.39 -4.63
C GLU A 291 -28.59 -4.74 -5.92
N SER A 292 -29.32 -3.62 -5.79
CA SER A 292 -30.03 -2.94 -6.87
C SER A 292 -29.18 -2.02 -7.75
N ILE A 293 -27.89 -1.80 -7.47
CA ILE A 293 -27.04 -0.91 -8.30
C ILE A 293 -26.16 -1.66 -9.31
N PHE A 294 -25.93 -2.95 -9.10
CA PHE A 294 -25.06 -3.76 -9.95
C PHE A 294 -25.85 -4.51 -11.03
N ASP A 295 -25.24 -4.69 -12.20
CA ASP A 295 -25.78 -5.52 -13.28
C ASP A 295 -26.11 -6.94 -12.80
N TYR A 296 -25.31 -7.43 -11.84
CA TYR A 296 -25.54 -8.69 -11.11
C TYR A 296 -25.34 -8.48 -9.60
N PRO A 297 -26.21 -9.04 -8.75
CA PRO A 297 -26.05 -8.96 -7.29
C PRO A 297 -24.73 -9.60 -6.81
N GLU A 298 -24.14 -10.50 -7.59
CA GLU A 298 -22.89 -11.16 -7.25
C GLU A 298 -21.62 -10.37 -7.58
N CYS A 299 -21.71 -9.19 -8.23
CA CYS A 299 -20.52 -8.40 -8.58
C CYS A 299 -19.63 -8.07 -7.35
N PRO A 300 -20.18 -7.67 -6.19
CA PRO A 300 -19.40 -7.43 -4.97
C PRO A 300 -18.80 -8.71 -4.35
N ARG A 301 -19.30 -9.90 -4.69
CA ARG A 301 -18.92 -11.17 -4.04
C ARG A 301 -17.43 -11.47 -4.16
N ILE A 302 -16.79 -11.08 -5.26
CA ILE A 302 -15.34 -11.24 -5.43
C ILE A 302 -14.56 -10.47 -4.35
N TYR A 303 -14.97 -9.22 -4.06
CA TYR A 303 -14.36 -8.41 -3.00
C TYR A 303 -14.66 -8.99 -1.62
N GLN A 304 -15.86 -9.52 -1.43
CA GLN A 304 -16.23 -10.21 -0.19
C GLN A 304 -15.32 -11.40 0.08
N GLU A 305 -15.10 -12.28 -0.91
CA GLU A 305 -14.23 -13.45 -0.78
C GLU A 305 -12.75 -13.04 -0.62
N PHE A 306 -12.31 -11.99 -1.33
CA PHE A 306 -10.97 -11.42 -1.16
C PHE A 306 -10.76 -10.90 0.26
N VAL A 307 -11.65 -10.06 0.79
CA VAL A 307 -11.52 -9.47 2.13
C VAL A 307 -11.66 -10.55 3.21
N LYS A 308 -12.51 -11.54 3.00
CA LYS A 308 -12.59 -12.73 3.86
C LYS A 308 -11.24 -13.45 3.95
N ALA A 309 -10.56 -13.66 2.81
CA ALA A 309 -9.21 -14.21 2.79
C ALA A 309 -8.20 -13.31 3.53
N VAL A 310 -8.30 -11.99 3.35
CA VAL A 310 -7.45 -11.01 4.05
C VAL A 310 -7.61 -11.09 5.57
N VAL A 311 -8.86 -11.20 6.06
CA VAL A 311 -9.16 -11.37 7.48
C VAL A 311 -8.62 -12.70 8.01
N ALA A 312 -8.81 -13.80 7.27
CA ALA A 312 -8.30 -15.11 7.66
C ALA A 312 -6.76 -15.14 7.67
N TYR A 313 -6.11 -14.54 6.69
CA TYR A 313 -4.66 -14.40 6.61
C TYR A 313 -4.10 -13.64 7.81
N GLN A 314 -4.73 -12.52 8.18
CA GLN A 314 -4.37 -11.80 9.40
C GLN A 314 -4.48 -12.66 10.66
N LYS A 315 -5.60 -13.36 10.84
CA LYS A 315 -5.81 -14.23 12.00
C LYS A 315 -4.71 -15.30 12.10
N LYS A 316 -4.28 -15.84 10.96
CA LYS A 316 -3.19 -16.82 10.86
C LYS A 316 -1.82 -16.23 11.19
N LEU A 317 -1.53 -15.00 10.76
CA LEU A 317 -0.31 -14.29 11.17
C LEU A 317 -0.30 -14.04 12.69
N LEU A 318 -1.43 -13.64 13.26
CA LEU A 318 -1.54 -13.41 14.70
C LEU A 318 -1.42 -14.71 15.51
N SER A 319 -1.94 -15.85 15.02
CA SER A 319 -1.83 -17.13 15.70
C SER A 319 -0.40 -17.70 15.66
N THR A 320 0.26 -17.63 14.50
CA THR A 320 1.68 -18.01 14.35
C THR A 320 2.63 -17.09 15.12
N GLY A 321 2.28 -15.81 15.29
CA GLY A 321 2.97 -14.89 16.19
C GLY A 321 2.81 -15.26 17.67
N LYS A 322 1.60 -15.65 18.11
CA LYS A 322 1.32 -16.08 19.50
C LYS A 322 2.08 -17.33 19.93
N GLU A 323 2.34 -18.28 19.03
CA GLU A 323 3.17 -19.47 19.35
C GLU A 323 4.64 -19.10 19.64
N LYS A 324 5.18 -18.03 19.03
CA LYS A 324 6.52 -17.52 19.37
C LYS A 324 6.57 -16.82 20.72
N ILE A 325 5.46 -16.21 21.15
CA ILE A 325 5.35 -15.44 22.41
C ILE A 325 5.28 -16.36 23.65
N ASN A 326 4.96 -17.65 23.50
CA ASN A 326 4.78 -18.56 24.64
C ASN A 326 6.07 -19.20 25.19
N ARG A 327 7.24 -18.62 24.92
CA ARG A 327 8.48 -18.97 25.62
C ARG A 327 8.55 -18.12 26.88
N LYS A 328 8.60 -18.76 28.06
CA LYS A 328 8.80 -18.08 29.35
C LYS A 328 9.95 -17.06 29.25
N PHE A 329 9.61 -15.77 29.30
CA PHE A 329 10.55 -14.67 29.16
C PHE A 329 11.42 -14.56 30.42
N ASP A 330 12.74 -14.45 30.23
CA ASP A 330 13.70 -14.28 31.32
C ASP A 330 13.79 -12.79 31.67
N ALA A 331 13.28 -12.42 32.85
CA ALA A 331 13.32 -11.04 33.35
C ALA A 331 14.73 -10.43 33.38
N ALA A 332 15.78 -11.25 33.48
CA ALA A 332 17.17 -10.78 33.42
C ALA A 332 17.66 -10.48 31.99
N VAL A 333 17.04 -11.05 30.96
CA VAL A 333 17.31 -10.73 29.55
C VAL A 333 16.62 -9.42 29.17
N MET A 334 15.36 -9.26 29.57
CA MET A 334 14.59 -8.01 29.45
C MET A 334 15.32 -6.80 30.02
N GLU A 335 15.82 -6.92 31.26
CA GLU A 335 16.52 -5.82 31.92
C GLU A 335 17.85 -5.47 31.22
N ARG A 336 18.56 -6.48 30.69
CA ARG A 336 19.78 -6.26 29.90
C ARG A 336 19.52 -5.52 28.59
N GLN A 337 18.43 -5.85 27.90
CA GLN A 337 18.01 -5.15 26.68
C GLN A 337 17.61 -3.70 26.97
N ARG A 338 16.87 -3.43 28.07
CA ARG A 338 16.56 -2.06 28.51
C ARG A 338 17.83 -1.25 28.77
N MET A 339 18.80 -1.84 29.47
CA MET A 339 20.09 -1.18 29.75
C MET A 339 20.90 -0.92 28.48
N GLN A 340 20.84 -1.81 27.48
CA GLN A 340 21.48 -1.58 26.18
C GLN A 340 20.87 -0.40 25.43
N ILE A 341 19.54 -0.25 25.43
CA ILE A 341 18.85 0.91 24.83
C ILE A 341 19.33 2.21 25.47
N VAL A 342 19.30 2.29 26.81
CA VAL A 342 19.74 3.48 27.56
C VAL A 342 21.21 3.81 27.27
N ARG A 343 22.06 2.79 27.10
CA ARG A 343 23.46 2.96 26.74
C ARG A 343 23.64 3.46 25.30
N SER A 344 22.84 2.99 24.36
CA SER A 344 22.85 3.45 22.96
C SER A 344 22.45 4.92 22.83
N PHE A 345 21.43 5.37 23.59
CA PHE A 345 21.10 6.80 23.70
C PHE A 345 22.28 7.64 24.20
N SER A 346 22.99 7.13 25.21
CA SER A 346 24.16 7.79 25.78
C SER A 346 25.34 7.85 24.79
N LEU A 347 25.54 6.82 23.97
CA LEU A 347 26.59 6.74 22.95
C LEU A 347 26.32 7.65 21.75
N ALA A 348 25.08 7.69 21.26
CA ALA A 348 24.67 8.59 20.19
C ALA A 348 24.86 10.06 20.59
N LYS A 349 24.55 10.40 21.85
CA LYS A 349 24.84 11.72 22.44
C LYS A 349 26.33 12.07 22.41
N ILE A 350 27.21 11.13 22.78
CA ILE A 350 28.67 11.35 22.79
C ILE A 350 29.23 11.55 21.37
N ILE A 351 28.79 10.75 20.40
CA ILE A 351 29.24 10.85 19.00
C ILE A 351 28.89 12.22 18.41
N TYR A 352 27.69 12.73 18.70
CA TYR A 352 27.25 14.05 18.26
C TYR A 352 28.09 15.19 18.89
N GLU A 353 28.45 15.06 20.17
CA GLU A 353 29.29 16.03 20.88
C GLU A 353 30.75 16.04 20.37
N GLU A 354 31.32 14.89 20.00
CA GLU A 354 32.69 14.82 19.47
C GLU A 354 32.84 15.39 18.06
N GLU A 355 31.82 15.29 17.20
CA GLU A 355 31.88 15.87 15.84
C GLU A 355 31.80 17.40 15.83
N HIS A 356 31.09 17.99 16.80
CA HIS A 356 31.07 19.45 16.97
C HIS A 356 32.40 20.03 17.48
N LEU A 357 33.20 19.23 18.18
CA LEU A 357 34.52 19.63 18.69
C LEU A 357 35.66 19.43 17.69
N ARG A 358 35.46 18.65 16.62
CA ARG A 358 36.50 18.32 15.62
C ARG A 358 36.48 19.19 14.36
N SER A 359 35.62 20.20 14.25
CA SER A 359 35.72 21.19 13.15
C SER A 359 36.75 22.27 13.53
N PRO A 360 37.92 22.34 12.88
CA PRO A 360 38.97 23.27 13.27
C PRO A 360 38.75 24.65 12.61
N HIS A 361 37.55 25.22 12.68
CA HIS A 361 37.29 26.64 12.37
C HIS A 361 36.01 27.12 13.07
N SER A 362 36.05 27.40 14.38
CA SER A 362 35.13 28.36 15.00
C SER A 362 35.60 28.80 16.39
N VAL A 363 36.73 29.51 16.41
CA VAL A 363 36.94 30.53 17.44
C VAL A 363 36.61 31.85 16.76
N HIS A 364 35.54 32.51 17.21
CA HIS A 364 34.92 33.75 16.68
C HIS A 364 33.86 33.58 15.57
N GLY A 365 32.62 33.31 15.97
CA GLY A 365 31.47 33.33 15.06
C GLY A 365 30.13 33.65 15.73
N GLY A 366 30.13 34.50 16.77
CA GLY A 366 28.93 34.88 17.52
C GLY A 366 28.20 36.14 17.03
N GLN A 367 28.55 36.72 15.87
CA GLN A 367 27.99 38.04 15.47
C GLN A 367 27.63 38.21 13.98
N HIS A 368 27.56 37.15 13.15
CA HIS A 368 27.24 37.30 11.72
C HIS A 368 26.02 36.48 11.24
N ALA A 369 24.94 36.46 12.01
CA ALA A 369 23.64 35.93 11.55
C ALA A 369 22.49 36.94 11.68
N LEU A 370 22.81 38.24 11.59
CA LEU A 370 21.81 39.33 11.52
C LEU A 370 22.04 40.31 10.36
N ALA A 371 22.97 39.99 9.45
CA ALA A 371 23.29 40.82 8.27
C ALA A 371 22.87 40.19 6.92
N ALA A 372 22.50 38.91 6.88
CA ALA A 372 22.13 38.22 5.64
C ALA A 372 20.62 38.28 5.29
N LEU A 373 19.86 39.18 5.92
CA LEU A 373 18.49 39.52 5.53
C LEU A 373 18.40 40.84 4.75
N ARG A 374 19.54 41.38 4.28
CA ARG A 374 19.57 42.64 3.49
C ARG A 374 20.17 42.55 2.09
N HIS A 375 20.73 41.42 1.67
CA HIS A 375 21.15 41.23 0.29
C HIS A 375 20.73 39.83 -0.18
N GLY A 376 19.77 39.80 -1.11
CA GLY A 376 19.07 38.59 -1.56
C GLY A 376 19.97 37.55 -2.23
N ALA A 377 20.63 36.73 -1.41
CA ALA A 377 21.25 35.48 -1.82
C ALA A 377 20.35 34.31 -1.40
N VAL A 378 20.05 33.43 -2.35
CA VAL A 378 19.26 32.19 -2.13
C VAL A 378 20.16 31.16 -1.43
N PRO A 379 19.74 30.52 -0.32
CA PRO A 379 20.52 29.47 0.33
C PRO A 379 20.58 28.21 -0.54
N ASN A 380 21.71 27.52 -0.58
CA ASN A 380 21.83 26.24 -1.28
C ASN A 380 20.96 25.16 -0.60
N GLN A 381 20.32 24.30 -1.41
CA GLN A 381 19.39 23.23 -0.95
C GLN A 381 19.97 22.35 0.17
N SER A 382 21.28 22.09 0.17
CA SER A 382 21.92 21.28 1.22
C SER A 382 21.94 21.96 2.60
N GLU A 383 21.92 23.29 2.66
CA GLU A 383 21.93 24.04 3.92
C GLU A 383 20.53 24.07 4.56
N GLN A 384 19.47 24.12 3.75
CA GLN A 384 18.08 24.05 4.21
C GLN A 384 17.70 22.66 4.73
N GLU A 385 18.14 21.59 4.06
CA GLU A 385 17.93 20.21 4.53
C GLU A 385 18.70 19.92 5.83
N LEU A 386 19.90 20.51 5.98
CA LEU A 386 20.68 20.42 7.22
C LEU A 386 20.06 21.22 8.36
N GLU A 387 19.46 22.37 8.09
CA GLU A 387 18.77 23.17 9.12
C GLU A 387 17.45 22.52 9.55
N LEU A 388 16.73 21.85 8.65
CA LEU A 388 15.53 21.07 8.97
C LEU A 388 15.85 19.82 9.80
N GLY A 389 16.90 19.08 9.42
CA GLY A 389 17.41 17.95 10.21
C GLY A 389 17.96 18.39 11.57
N ALA A 390 18.65 19.53 11.63
CA ALA A 390 19.14 20.12 12.87
C ALA A 390 18.00 20.60 13.78
N ARG A 391 16.95 21.25 13.24
CA ARG A 391 15.77 21.67 14.02
C ARG A 391 14.98 20.48 14.58
N PHE A 392 14.86 19.40 13.82
CA PHE A 392 14.24 18.15 14.29
C PHE A 392 15.03 17.52 15.45
N LEU A 393 16.36 17.52 15.39
CA LEU A 393 17.23 17.04 16.47
C LEU A 393 17.27 18.00 17.67
N GLN A 394 17.25 19.30 17.43
CA GLN A 394 17.26 20.37 18.44
C GLN A 394 15.91 20.48 19.18
N SER A 395 14.80 20.07 18.53
CA SER A 395 13.51 19.89 19.22
C SER A 395 13.49 18.71 20.19
N ASN A 396 14.45 17.77 20.07
CA ASN A 396 14.47 16.51 20.84
C ASN A 396 15.71 16.31 21.74
N THR A 397 16.60 17.29 21.90
CA THR A 397 17.77 17.14 22.80
C THR A 397 18.08 18.39 23.62
N ALA A 398 18.23 18.19 24.94
CA ALA A 398 18.64 19.19 25.92
C ALA A 398 20.15 19.51 25.83
N LEU A 399 20.52 20.73 26.24
CA LEU A 399 21.92 21.18 26.39
C LEU A 399 22.73 20.32 27.39
N ASN A 400 24.04 20.22 27.18
CA ASN A 400 25.00 19.39 27.96
C ASN A 400 25.35 20.03 29.33
N SER A 401 25.63 19.22 30.36
CA SER A 401 26.07 19.62 31.70
C SER A 401 27.31 20.54 31.76
N LYS A 402 28.22 20.50 30.78
CA LYS A 402 29.35 21.46 30.66
C LYS A 402 28.88 22.86 30.25
N GLN A 403 27.86 22.95 29.40
CA GLN A 403 27.24 24.23 28.99
C GLN A 403 26.41 24.82 30.14
N VAL A 404 25.79 23.96 30.96
CA VAL A 404 25.09 24.33 32.22
C VAL A 404 26.06 24.93 33.23
N LYS A 405 27.26 24.33 33.42
CA LYS A 405 28.29 24.87 34.32
C LYS A 405 28.80 26.24 33.87
N PHE A 406 29.03 26.40 32.56
CA PHE A 406 29.45 27.66 31.95
C PHE A 406 28.37 28.77 32.10
N LEU A 407 27.09 28.43 31.90
CA LEU A 407 25.97 29.36 32.09
C LEU A 407 25.72 29.74 33.56
N HIS A 408 26.06 28.84 34.49
CA HIS A 408 25.95 29.07 35.93
C HIS A 408 27.11 29.92 36.47
N GLU A 409 28.30 29.83 35.87
CA GLU A 409 29.48 30.65 36.18
C GLU A 409 29.38 32.07 35.58
N MET A 410 28.68 32.25 34.46
CA MET A 410 28.50 33.54 33.76
C MET A 410 27.32 34.40 34.26
N GLY A 411 26.91 34.25 35.52
CA GLY A 411 25.71 34.85 36.12
C GLY A 411 25.15 36.13 35.47
N ALA A 412 24.02 36.00 34.77
CA ALA A 412 22.94 36.97 34.51
C ALA A 412 22.08 36.43 33.33
N THR A 413 20.75 36.32 33.35
CA THR A 413 19.74 37.25 33.87
C THR A 413 18.40 36.51 34.06
N VAL A 414 17.68 36.89 35.12
CA VAL A 414 16.51 36.23 35.75
C VAL A 414 15.21 36.29 34.92
N ARG A 415 15.22 35.85 33.66
CA ARG A 415 13.97 35.59 32.91
C ARG A 415 13.89 34.24 32.19
N ASN A 416 15.03 33.59 31.93
CA ASN A 416 15.07 32.30 31.24
C ASN A 416 15.24 31.09 32.17
N SER A 417 15.50 31.29 33.47
CA SER A 417 15.70 30.21 34.43
C SER A 417 14.43 29.41 34.72
N SER A 418 13.25 30.06 34.72
CA SER A 418 11.96 29.39 34.91
C SER A 418 11.61 28.49 33.72
N LEU A 419 11.67 29.02 32.49
CA LEU A 419 11.48 28.25 31.25
C LEU A 419 12.51 27.13 31.08
N PHE A 420 13.75 27.33 31.54
CA PHE A 420 14.80 26.31 31.52
C PHE A 420 14.52 25.17 32.52
N LEU A 421 14.13 25.48 33.76
CA LEU A 421 13.74 24.48 34.76
C LEU A 421 12.50 23.71 34.32
N GLU A 422 11.53 24.39 33.70
CA GLU A 422 10.33 23.77 33.14
C GLU A 422 10.67 22.78 32.01
N LYS A 423 11.60 23.15 31.12
CA LYS A 423 12.05 22.30 30.00
C LYS A 423 12.93 21.13 30.46
N MET A 424 13.72 21.31 31.51
CA MET A 424 14.50 20.23 32.13
C MET A 424 13.59 19.22 32.84
N GLN A 425 12.60 19.70 33.61
CA GLN A 425 11.59 18.84 34.24
C GLN A 425 10.73 18.13 33.19
N LEU A 426 10.40 18.77 32.07
CA LEU A 426 9.68 18.14 30.96
C LEU A 426 10.49 17.00 30.34
N ASN A 427 11.81 17.15 30.23
CA ASN A 427 12.69 16.11 29.68
C ASN A 427 12.93 14.96 30.66
N GLU A 428 13.10 15.24 31.95
CA GLU A 428 13.15 14.20 32.98
C GLU A 428 11.82 13.43 33.10
N ARG A 429 10.68 14.12 32.95
CA ARG A 429 9.35 13.48 32.88
C ARG A 429 9.21 12.63 31.61
N LYS A 430 9.64 13.12 30.45
CA LYS A 430 9.62 12.34 29.19
C LYS A 430 10.54 11.13 29.23
N GLU A 431 11.72 11.25 29.84
CA GLU A 431 12.63 10.13 30.04
C GLU A 431 12.06 9.13 31.06
N ALA A 432 11.44 9.60 32.14
CA ALA A 432 10.75 8.75 33.10
C ALA A 432 9.50 8.08 32.51
N GLU A 433 8.74 8.77 31.65
CA GLU A 433 7.61 8.22 30.90
C GLU A 433 8.08 7.19 29.87
N ALA A 434 9.18 7.45 29.16
CA ALA A 434 9.79 6.47 28.26
C ALA A 434 10.29 5.25 29.03
N ARG A 435 10.91 5.43 30.21
CA ARG A 435 11.31 4.31 31.09
C ARG A 435 10.11 3.51 31.59
N LYS A 436 9.05 4.19 32.04
CA LYS A 436 7.80 3.57 32.48
C LYS A 436 7.05 2.86 31.35
N MET A 437 7.13 3.39 30.13
CA MET A 437 6.60 2.78 28.91
C MET A 437 7.41 1.51 28.56
N MET A 438 8.73 1.59 28.60
CA MET A 438 9.62 0.43 28.39
C MET A 438 9.46 -0.62 29.50
N GLU A 439 9.12 -0.23 30.72
CA GLU A 439 8.79 -1.13 31.84
C GLU A 439 7.60 -2.06 31.54
N GLY A 440 6.66 -1.61 30.71
CA GLY A 440 5.49 -2.38 30.28
C GLY A 440 5.65 -3.14 28.95
N MET A 441 6.74 -2.94 28.21
CA MET A 441 6.99 -3.59 26.92
C MET A 441 7.44 -5.05 27.07
N GLN A 442 7.00 -5.92 26.15
CA GLN A 442 7.48 -7.29 26.03
C GLN A 442 8.84 -7.38 25.30
N GLU A 443 9.56 -8.51 25.41
CA GLU A 443 10.93 -8.68 24.87
C GLU A 443 11.03 -8.36 23.39
N GLN A 444 10.02 -8.77 22.63
CA GLN A 444 9.97 -8.56 21.19
C GLN A 444 9.81 -7.07 20.84
N GLU A 445 8.93 -6.35 21.53
CA GLU A 445 8.75 -4.90 21.33
C GLU A 445 10.02 -4.13 21.69
N LEU A 446 10.69 -4.57 22.76
CA LEU A 446 11.95 -3.98 23.20
C LEU A 446 13.10 -4.29 22.22
N GLN A 447 13.13 -5.48 21.64
CA GLN A 447 14.11 -5.91 20.63
C GLN A 447 13.89 -5.19 19.29
N GLU A 448 12.65 -5.06 18.83
CA GLU A 448 12.29 -4.27 17.65
C GLU A 448 12.65 -2.80 17.84
N PHE A 449 12.44 -2.26 19.05
CA PHE A 449 12.86 -0.90 19.40
C PHE A 449 14.41 -0.75 19.40
N ILE A 450 15.14 -1.75 19.88
CA ILE A 450 16.62 -1.80 19.81
C ILE A 450 17.10 -1.79 18.36
N ASP A 451 16.50 -2.63 17.52
CA ASP A 451 16.94 -2.82 16.14
C ASP A 451 16.59 -1.60 15.28
N PHE A 452 15.43 -0.98 15.52
CA PHE A 452 15.09 0.33 14.96
C PHE A 452 16.13 1.39 15.35
N TYR A 453 16.53 1.44 16.62
CA TYR A 453 17.53 2.42 17.07
C TYR A 453 18.92 2.15 16.50
N LYS A 454 19.35 0.90 16.41
CA LYS A 454 20.63 0.54 15.75
C LYS A 454 20.61 0.95 14.29
N MET A 455 19.51 0.70 13.58
CA MET A 455 19.33 1.13 12.19
C MET A 455 19.44 2.65 12.04
N MET A 456 18.82 3.41 12.95
CA MET A 456 18.93 4.87 12.97
C MET A 456 20.36 5.35 13.25
N VAL A 457 21.08 4.70 14.17
CA VAL A 457 22.48 5.00 14.48
C VAL A 457 23.41 4.67 13.31
N ASP A 458 23.17 3.55 12.63
CA ASP A 458 23.95 3.12 11.46
C ASP A 458 23.67 4.01 10.26
N ALA A 459 22.42 4.41 10.03
CA ALA A 459 22.05 5.37 9.00
C ALA A 459 22.70 6.74 9.24
N ALA A 460 22.60 7.26 10.47
CA ALA A 460 23.27 8.50 10.85
C ALA A 460 24.79 8.40 10.70
N SER A 461 25.40 7.30 11.16
CA SER A 461 26.85 7.07 11.05
C SER A 461 27.31 6.96 9.60
N THR A 462 26.52 6.33 8.73
CA THR A 462 26.80 6.21 7.29
C THR A 462 26.76 7.57 6.60
N VAL A 463 25.76 8.39 6.90
CA VAL A 463 25.65 9.76 6.39
C VAL A 463 26.83 10.63 6.86
N LEU A 464 27.25 10.47 8.12
CA LEU A 464 28.43 11.17 8.66
C LEU A 464 29.74 10.69 8.02
N GLN A 465 29.90 9.39 7.77
CA GLN A 465 31.07 8.83 7.09
C GLN A 465 31.16 9.27 5.62
N GLN A 466 30.04 9.29 4.89
CA GLN A 466 29.97 9.79 3.51
C GLN A 466 30.36 11.27 3.43
N LYS A 467 29.91 12.10 4.38
CA LYS A 467 30.35 13.50 4.48
C LYS A 467 31.85 13.66 4.75
N ARG A 468 32.44 12.78 5.57
CA ARG A 468 33.89 12.78 5.86
C ARG A 468 34.72 12.35 4.65
N SER A 469 34.23 11.42 3.81
CA SER A 469 34.92 11.04 2.57
C SER A 469 34.83 12.13 1.50
N PHE A 470 33.69 12.83 1.41
CA PHE A 470 33.51 13.96 0.49
C PHE A 470 34.44 15.14 0.80
N LYS A 471 34.75 15.40 2.08
CA LYS A 471 35.73 16.42 2.50
C LYS A 471 37.20 16.03 2.29
N ARG A 472 37.51 14.77 1.96
CA ARG A 472 38.88 14.30 1.72
C ARG A 472 39.27 14.31 0.23
N ASN A 473 38.30 14.46 -0.67
CA ASN A 473 38.48 14.45 -2.12
C ASN A 473 38.35 15.86 -2.76
N PHE A 474 38.43 16.93 -1.94
CA PHE A 474 38.54 18.32 -2.39
C PHE A 474 39.77 18.98 -1.78
#